data_AF-A0A6J7RUL6-F1
#
_entry.id   AF-A0A6J7RUL6-F1
#
_cell.length_a   1.000
_cell.length_b   1.000
_cell.length_c   1.000
_cell.angle_alpha   90.00
_cell.angle_beta   90.00
_cell.angle_gamma   90.00
#
_symmetry.space_group_name_H-M   'P 1'
#
loop_
_entity.id
_entity.type
_entity.pdbx_description
1 polymer ?
#
loop_
_entity_poly.entity_id
_entity_poly.type
_entity_poly.pdbx_seq_one_letter_code
_entity_poly.pdbx_strand_id
1 'polypeptide(L)'
;MGDTGSLALGGALAGLAATLRVELLLIPLGGLFVIITMSVIIQTLYFKISGGKRVFKMAPLQHHFELLGWGEVTIVIRFWIIAGLSVALGLGLFYAQWVSA
;
A
#
# COMPACT_ATOMS: atom_id res chain seq x y z
N MET A 1 -3.72 -0.42 17.11
CA MET A 1 -4.85 -0.47 16.17
C MET A 1 -5.65 -1.75 16.29
N GLY A 2 -5.03 -2.94 16.21
CA GLY A 2 -5.76 -4.22 16.21
C GLY A 2 -6.64 -4.40 14.97
N ASP A 3 -7.27 -5.57 14.84
CA ASP A 3 -8.09 -5.90 13.66
C ASP A 3 -9.33 -5.03 13.54
N THR A 4 -9.96 -4.67 14.67
CA THR A 4 -11.11 -3.76 14.68
C THR A 4 -10.75 -2.40 14.06
N GLY A 5 -9.58 -1.85 14.38
CA GLY A 5 -9.16 -0.56 13.85
C GLY A 5 -8.74 -0.63 12.38
N SER A 6 -7.92 -1.62 12.01
CA SER A 6 -7.40 -1.75 10.64
C SER A 6 -8.50 -2.09 9.63
N LEU A 7 -9.39 -3.04 9.96
CA LEU A 7 -10.48 -3.43 9.08
C LEU A 7 -11.56 -2.35 8.99
N ALA A 8 -11.88 -1.66 10.09
CA ALA A 8 -12.84 -0.56 10.06
C ALA A 8 -12.35 0.60 9.19
N LEU A 9 -11.08 1.02 9.30
CA LEU A 9 -10.54 2.10 8.47
C LEU A 9 -10.47 1.70 6.98
N GLY A 10 -10.03 0.49 6.68
CA GLY A 10 -10.00 -0.02 5.30
C GLY A 10 -11.41 -0.10 4.70
N GLY A 11 -12.37 -0.63 5.45
CA GLY A 11 -13.77 -0.71 5.04
C GLY A 11 -14.44 0.65 4.87
N ALA A 12 -14.16 1.61 5.76
CA ALA A 12 -14.67 2.97 5.65
C ALA A 12 -14.14 3.68 4.39
N LEU A 13 -12.84 3.58 4.10
CA LEU A 13 -12.25 4.15 2.89
C LEU A 13 -12.83 3.52 1.62
N ALA A 14 -12.97 2.20 1.59
CA ALA A 14 -13.58 1.49 0.47
C ALA A 14 -15.06 1.88 0.28
N GLY A 15 -15.82 1.96 1.37
CA GLY A 15 -17.23 2.36 1.35
C GLY A 15 -17.45 3.80 0.88
N LEU A 16 -16.59 4.73 1.31
CA LEU A 16 -16.62 6.12 0.83
C LEU A 16 -16.31 6.19 -0.67
N ALA A 17 -15.27 5.49 -1.13
CA ALA A 17 -14.92 5.49 -2.55
C ALA A 17 -16.03 4.90 -3.44
N ALA A 18 -16.68 3.82 -2.99
CA ALA A 18 -17.81 3.21 -3.69
C ALA A 18 -19.04 4.13 -3.71
N THR A 19 -19.35 4.80 -2.59
CA THR A 19 -20.48 5.75 -2.51
C THR A 19 -20.27 6.95 -3.44
N LEU A 20 -19.03 7.42 -3.54
CA LEU A 20 -18.63 8.54 -4.39
C LEU A 20 -18.34 8.15 -5.85
N ARG A 21 -18.36 6.83 -6.18
CA ARG A 21 -17.99 6.29 -7.50
C ARG A 21 -16.59 6.71 -7.96
N VAL A 22 -15.64 6.72 -7.03
CA VAL A 22 -14.21 7.03 -7.25
C VAL A 22 -13.32 5.84 -6.86
N GLU A 23 -13.78 4.61 -7.09
CA GLU A 23 -13.13 3.38 -6.65
C GLU A 23 -11.70 3.26 -7.17
N LEU A 24 -11.48 3.63 -8.44
CA LEU A 24 -10.16 3.58 -9.07
C LEU A 24 -9.17 4.57 -8.43
N LEU A 25 -9.66 5.62 -7.76
CA LEU A 25 -8.82 6.60 -7.07
C LEU A 25 -8.14 6.00 -5.82
N LEU A 26 -8.68 4.90 -5.26
CA LEU A 26 -8.04 4.20 -4.15
C LEU A 26 -6.69 3.57 -4.52
N ILE A 27 -6.49 3.21 -5.79
CA ILE A 27 -5.22 2.61 -6.23
C ILE A 27 -4.06 3.60 -6.05
N PRO A 28 -4.10 4.82 -6.61
CA PRO A 28 -3.04 5.79 -6.40
C PRO A 28 -3.04 6.37 -4.98
N LEU A 29 -4.21 6.71 -4.39
CA LEU A 29 -4.25 7.28 -3.03
C LEU A 29 -3.76 6.29 -1.97
N GLY A 30 -4.14 5.03 -2.10
CA GLY A 30 -3.71 3.92 -1.25
C GLY A 30 -2.43 3.25 -1.73
N GLY A 31 -1.62 3.90 -2.58
CA GLY A 31 -0.48 3.29 -3.28
C GLY A 31 0.47 2.52 -2.35
N LEU A 32 0.77 3.05 -1.17
CA LEU A 32 1.58 2.31 -0.18
C LEU A 32 0.90 1.01 0.29
N PHE A 33 -0.40 1.03 0.60
CA PHE A 33 -1.15 -0.17 0.99
C PHE A 33 -1.16 -1.21 -0.13
N VAL A 34 -1.31 -0.75 -1.38
CA VAL A 34 -1.24 -1.61 -2.57
C VAL A 34 0.14 -2.26 -2.68
N ILE A 35 1.21 -1.48 -2.55
CA ILE A 35 2.60 -1.97 -2.63
C ILE A 35 2.89 -3.02 -1.54
N ILE A 36 2.49 -2.74 -0.28
CA ILE A 36 2.68 -3.67 0.84
C ILE A 36 1.89 -4.96 0.60
N THR A 37 0.63 -4.86 0.18
CA THR A 37 -0.20 -6.05 -0.11
C THR A 37 0.38 -6.86 -1.27
N MET A 38 0.81 -6.19 -2.33
CA MET A 38 1.42 -6.82 -3.50
C MET A 38 2.72 -7.55 -3.12
N SER A 39 3.51 -7.03 -2.18
CA SER A 39 4.69 -7.72 -1.69
C SER A 39 4.37 -9.08 -1.06
N VAL A 40 3.26 -9.17 -0.31
CA VAL A 40 2.79 -10.42 0.30
C VAL A 40 2.30 -11.37 -0.79
N ILE A 41 1.50 -10.88 -1.74
CA ILE A 41 0.99 -11.69 -2.85
C ILE A 41 2.16 -12.29 -3.66
N ILE A 42 3.13 -11.46 -4.06
CA ILE A 42 4.33 -11.89 -4.81
C ILE A 42 5.11 -12.92 -3.99
N GLN A 43 5.34 -12.65 -2.71
CA GLN A 43 6.09 -13.55 -1.83
C GLN A 43 5.40 -14.92 -1.70
N THR A 44 4.09 -14.93 -1.45
CA THR A 44 3.34 -16.17 -1.26
C THR A 44 3.21 -16.97 -2.55
N LEU A 45 2.95 -16.30 -3.68
CA LEU A 45 2.90 -16.95 -5.00
C LEU A 45 4.26 -17.56 -5.36
N TYR A 46 5.33 -16.78 -5.21
CA TYR A 46 6.68 -17.25 -5.53
C TYR A 46 7.12 -18.38 -4.61
N PHE A 47 6.83 -18.31 -3.31
CA PHE A 47 7.17 -19.39 -2.37
C PHE A 47 6.51 -20.71 -2.76
N LYS A 48 5.25 -20.68 -3.20
CA LYS A 48 4.51 -21.85 -3.69
C LYS A 48 5.08 -22.38 -5.00
N ILE A 49 5.37 -21.51 -5.97
CA ILE A 49 5.83 -21.92 -7.32
C ILE A 49 7.29 -22.41 -7.29
N SER A 50 8.14 -21.76 -6.50
CA SER A 50 9.58 -22.05 -6.45
C SER A 50 9.98 -23.19 -5.52
N GLY A 51 9.01 -23.81 -4.83
CA GLY A 51 9.26 -24.90 -3.88
C GLY A 51 9.99 -24.44 -2.62
N GLY A 52 9.76 -23.21 -2.17
CA GLY A 52 10.29 -22.70 -0.89
C GLY A 52 11.30 -21.56 -0.98
N LYS A 53 11.59 -21.03 -2.18
CA LYS A 53 12.43 -19.83 -2.32
C LYS A 53 11.62 -18.56 -2.00
N ARG A 54 12.30 -17.51 -1.57
CA ARG A 54 11.70 -16.23 -1.16
C ARG A 54 12.23 -15.10 -2.04
N VAL A 55 11.37 -14.17 -2.45
CA VAL A 55 11.77 -12.98 -3.23
C VAL A 55 12.30 -11.91 -2.27
N PHE A 56 11.52 -11.60 -1.23
CA PHE A 56 11.90 -10.72 -0.15
C PHE A 56 12.41 -11.54 1.03
N LYS A 57 13.34 -10.99 1.82
CA LYS A 57 13.80 -11.61 3.08
C LYS A 57 12.62 -12.01 3.98
N MET A 58 11.62 -11.12 4.07
CA MET A 58 10.35 -11.33 4.74
C MET A 58 9.30 -10.44 4.09
N ALA A 59 8.04 -10.89 4.05
CA ALA A 59 6.91 -10.06 3.68
C ALA A 59 6.01 -9.91 4.91
N PRO A 60 5.40 -8.73 5.14
CA PRO A 60 5.34 -7.58 4.23
C PRO A 60 6.62 -6.71 4.21
N LEU A 61 6.69 -5.73 3.30
CA LEU A 61 7.92 -4.97 3.01
C LEU A 61 8.60 -4.30 4.21
N GLN A 62 7.87 -3.87 5.25
CA GLN A 62 8.51 -3.27 6.42
C GLN A 62 9.52 -4.23 7.08
N HIS A 63 9.17 -5.52 7.23
CA HIS A 63 10.07 -6.52 7.79
C HIS A 63 11.23 -6.86 6.85
N HIS A 64 11.05 -6.70 5.54
CA HIS A 64 12.16 -6.81 4.60
C HIS A 64 13.26 -5.79 4.90
N PHE A 65 12.88 -4.53 5.15
CA PHE A 65 13.83 -3.46 5.47
C PHE A 65 14.40 -3.58 6.89
N GLU A 66 13.63 -4.05 7.86
CA GLU A 66 14.16 -4.37 9.20
C GLU A 66 15.27 -5.42 9.12
N LEU A 67 15.07 -6.49 8.34
CA LEU A 67 16.10 -7.52 8.09
C LEU A 67 17.26 -7.05 7.21
N LEU A 68 17.17 -5.86 6.62
CA LEU A 68 18.29 -5.17 5.97
C LEU A 68 19.04 -4.24 6.95
N GLY A 69 18.62 -4.19 8.21
CA GLY A 69 19.25 -3.41 9.27
C GLY A 69 18.73 -1.98 9.42
N TRP A 70 17.59 -1.64 8.80
CA TRP A 70 16.99 -0.32 8.97
C TRP A 70 16.27 -0.23 10.31
N GLY A 71 16.39 0.92 10.99
CA GLY A 71 15.63 1.20 12.19
C GLY A 71 14.14 1.41 11.88
N GLU A 72 13.26 0.91 12.75
CA GLU A 72 11.80 0.97 12.59
C GLU A 72 11.30 2.39 12.27
N VAL A 73 11.74 3.38 13.05
CA VAL A 73 11.37 4.79 12.84
C VAL A 73 11.78 5.29 11.46
N THR A 74 12.94 4.86 10.96
CA THR A 74 13.41 5.24 9.61
C THR A 74 12.51 4.65 8.53
N ILE A 75 12.07 3.40 8.71
CA ILE A 75 11.16 2.73 7.78
C ILE A 75 9.81 3.46 7.77
N VAL A 76 9.24 3.74 8.95
CA VAL A 76 7.96 4.43 9.10
C VAL A 76 7.98 5.79 8.41
N ILE A 77 9.01 6.62 8.66
CA ILE A 77 9.13 7.94 8.03
C ILE A 77 9.26 7.84 6.51
N ARG A 78 10.07 6.90 6.00
CA ARG A 78 10.20 6.70 4.54
C ARG A 78 8.90 6.22 3.91
N PHE A 79 8.16 5.37 4.60
CA PHE A 79 6.85 4.91 4.14
C PHE A 79 5.84 6.06 4.13
N TRP A 80 5.87 6.96 5.12
CA TRP A 80 5.04 8.17 5.09
C TRP A 80 5.35 9.08 3.91
N ILE A 81 6.63 9.25 3.55
CA ILE A 81 7.02 10.01 2.36
C ILE A 81 6.43 9.36 1.09
N ILE A 82 6.56 8.03 0.95
CA ILE A 82 6.01 7.29 -0.20
C ILE A 82 4.48 7.40 -0.23
N ALA A 83 3.80 7.29 0.92
CA ALA A 83 2.36 7.47 1.02
C ALA A 83 1.94 8.89 0.62
N GLY A 84 2.66 9.92 1.10
CA GLY A 84 2.42 11.31 0.73
C GLY A 84 2.57 11.57 -0.77
N LEU A 85 3.60 11.00 -1.39
CA LEU A 85 3.80 11.06 -2.85
C LEU A 85 2.68 10.35 -3.60
N SER A 86 2.24 9.18 -3.11
CA SER A 86 1.13 8.42 -3.72
C SER A 86 -0.18 9.21 -3.68
N VAL A 87 -0.46 9.85 -2.54
CA VAL A 87 -1.62 10.74 -2.38
C VAL A 87 -1.53 11.95 -3.30
N ALA A 88 -0.37 12.61 -3.37
CA ALA A 88 -0.16 13.76 -4.26
C ALA A 88 -0.37 13.38 -5.74
N LEU A 89 0.12 12.22 -6.17
CA LEU A 89 -0.12 11.69 -7.51
C LEU A 89 -1.59 11.39 -7.76
N GLY A 90 -2.27 10.73 -6.81
CA GLY A 90 -3.70 10.42 -6.94
C GLY A 90 -4.56 11.68 -7.05
N LEU A 91 -4.31 12.68 -6.22
CA LEU A 91 -4.99 13.98 -6.31
C LEU A 91 -4.65 14.70 -7.61
N GLY A 92 -3.38 14.70 -8.01
CA GLY A 92 -2.94 15.31 -9.28
C GLY A 92 -3.65 14.70 -10.48
N LEU A 93 -3.75 13.36 -10.55
CA LEU A 93 -4.49 12.67 -11.61
C LEU A 93 -5.97 13.03 -11.61
N PHE A 94 -6.60 13.06 -10.43
CA PHE A 94 -8.01 13.42 -10.30
C PHE A 94 -8.30 14.85 -10.78
N TYR A 95 -7.51 15.83 -10.32
CA TYR A 95 -7.69 17.22 -10.72
C TYR A 95 -7.29 17.47 -12.18
N ALA A 96 -6.25 16.80 -12.69
CA ALA A 96 -5.90 16.92 -14.11
C ALA A 96 -7.02 16.41 -15.01
N GLN A 97 -7.67 15.31 -14.65
CA GLN A 97 -8.84 14.81 -15.35
C GLN A 97 -10.01 15.81 -15.25
N TRP A 98 -10.24 16.40 -14.08
CA TRP A 98 -11.29 17.38 -13.89
C TRP A 98 -11.08 18.68 -14.68
N VAL A 99 -9.84 19.20 -14.73
CA VAL A 99 -9.50 20.42 -15.48
C VAL A 99 -9.54 20.19 -17.01
N SER A 100 -9.29 18.96 -17.46
CA SER A 100 -9.31 18.61 -18.88
C SER A 100 -10.68 18.18 -19.41
N ALA A 101 -11.69 18.10 -18.53
CA ALA A 101 -13.08 17.83 -18.86
C ALA A 101 -13.88 19.13 -19.01
#